data_AF-A0A5N5E4A6-F1
#
_entry.id   AF-A0A5N5E4A6-F1
#
_cell.length_a   1.000
_cell.length_b   1.000
_cell.length_c   1.000
_cell.angle_alpha   90.00
_cell.angle_beta   90.00
_cell.angle_gamma   90.00
#
_symmetry.space_group_name_H-M   'P 1'
#
loop_
_entity.id
_entity.type
_entity.pdbx_description
1 polymer ?
#
loop_
_entity_poly.entity_id
_entity_poly.type
_entity_poly.pdbx_seq_one_letter_code
_entity_poly.pdbx_strand_id
1 'polypeptide(L)'
;MNSPIEPATTPESAATTRTRPRIGRAPGSKNSAMQDRAVRTREAIIAVAARHFDTDGYGNTSINTITHAGKFAKGAMYYHFPSKEAIAEHLISDWNHTLDETISEALAAGSSSTAGEKLTAIFISLAQHIGEDTNLRAGMKLTLEPTINNGAAFAHWVEVISDIIETAITDGELTDTPTTHRLAWNLCAGTVGAANASAALRVD
;
A
#
# COMPACT_ATOMS: atom_id res chain seq x y z
N MET A 1 62.96 52.59 6.67
CA MET A 1 64.09 53.01 7.50
C MET A 1 63.55 53.46 8.86
N ASN A 2 64.08 52.84 9.91
CA ASN A 2 64.05 53.19 11.34
C ASN A 2 62.71 53.21 12.12
N SER A 3 62.49 52.06 12.76
CA SER A 3 62.06 51.88 14.18
C SER A 3 63.06 52.60 15.15
N PRO A 4 62.89 52.71 16.51
CA PRO A 4 62.15 51.79 17.40
C PRO A 4 61.63 52.33 18.80
N ILE A 5 61.07 51.38 19.57
CA ILE A 5 61.00 51.18 21.05
C ILE A 5 59.87 51.81 21.93
N GLU A 6 59.15 50.84 22.50
CA GLU A 6 58.15 50.70 23.58
C GLU A 6 58.55 51.27 24.97
N PRO A 7 57.66 51.29 25.99
CA PRO A 7 57.66 50.13 26.91
C PRO A 7 56.34 49.75 27.62
N ALA A 8 56.20 48.44 27.83
CA ALA A 8 55.96 47.73 29.10
C ALA A 8 54.57 47.76 29.82
N THR A 9 53.83 46.66 29.61
CA THR A 9 53.38 45.63 30.60
C THR A 9 52.74 45.99 31.95
N THR A 10 51.56 45.42 32.22
CA THR A 10 51.22 44.64 33.45
C THR A 10 49.92 43.83 33.24
N PRO A 11 49.57 42.81 34.06
CA PRO A 11 49.47 41.44 33.57
C PRO A 11 48.07 40.79 33.68
N GLU A 12 48.00 39.66 33.00
CA GLU A 12 47.06 38.55 33.00
C GLU A 12 46.50 38.17 34.39
N SER A 13 45.17 38.06 34.49
CA SER A 13 44.48 37.34 35.57
C SER A 13 43.67 36.18 34.97
N ALA A 14 44.17 34.98 35.22
CA ALA A 14 43.61 33.71 34.81
C ALA A 14 42.20 33.46 35.36
N ALA A 15 41.29 33.05 34.48
CA ALA A 15 40.04 32.39 34.84
C ALA A 15 39.98 31.03 34.14
N THR A 16 40.35 29.99 34.87
CA THR A 16 40.24 28.58 34.49
C THR A 16 38.78 28.20 34.25
N THR A 17 38.37 28.11 32.99
CA THR A 17 37.08 27.57 32.58
C THR A 17 37.10 26.04 32.74
N ARG A 18 36.46 25.53 33.80
CA ARG A 18 36.17 24.10 33.96
C ARG A 18 35.19 23.65 32.86
N THR A 19 35.71 22.98 31.84
CA THR A 19 34.90 22.30 30.82
C THR A 19 34.14 21.14 31.46
N ARG A 20 32.82 21.29 31.62
CA ARG A 20 31.95 20.17 32.02
C ARG A 20 31.84 19.17 30.86
N PRO A 21 31.90 17.85 31.11
CA PRO A 21 31.67 16.87 30.04
C PRO A 21 30.23 17.01 29.55
N ARG A 22 30.03 17.21 28.24
CA ARG A 22 28.72 17.02 27.60
C ARG A 22 28.39 15.53 27.70
N ILE A 23 27.55 15.16 28.67
CA ILE A 23 26.90 13.85 28.69
C ILE A 23 26.07 13.78 27.40
N GLY A 24 26.51 12.96 26.46
CA GLY A 24 25.80 12.67 25.24
C GLY A 24 24.42 12.11 25.55
N ARG A 25 23.38 12.76 25.02
CA ARG A 25 22.02 12.20 25.00
C ARG A 25 22.02 11.03 24.01
N ALA A 26 21.69 9.83 24.48
CA ALA A 26 21.59 8.64 23.66
C ALA A 26 20.56 8.82 22.51
N PRO A 27 20.81 8.23 21.32
CA PRO A 27 19.86 8.29 20.21
C PRO A 27 18.74 7.27 20.43
N GLY A 28 17.52 7.80 20.64
CA GLY A 28 16.32 7.03 20.96
C GLY A 28 15.25 7.96 21.54
N SER A 29 14.78 8.91 20.74
CA SER A 29 13.80 9.90 21.16
C SER A 29 12.47 9.22 21.49
N LYS A 30 11.82 9.58 22.60
CA LYS A 30 10.43 9.16 22.94
C LYS A 30 9.45 9.32 21.76
N ASN A 31 9.73 10.26 20.84
CA ASN A 31 8.94 10.46 19.63
C ASN A 31 9.03 9.28 18.65
N SER A 32 10.19 8.64 18.49
CA SER A 32 10.35 7.48 17.59
C SER A 32 9.59 6.27 18.13
N ALA A 33 9.71 5.97 19.43
CA ALA A 33 8.94 4.87 20.03
C ALA A 33 7.41 5.09 19.97
N MET A 34 6.97 6.36 20.05
CA MET A 34 5.56 6.72 19.90
C MET A 34 5.07 6.60 18.46
N GLN A 35 5.91 6.98 17.48
CA GLN A 35 5.65 6.80 16.05
C GLN A 35 5.55 5.32 15.69
N ASP A 36 6.49 4.49 16.16
CA ASP A 36 6.47 3.04 15.91
C ASP A 36 5.19 2.39 16.45
N ARG A 37 4.73 2.83 17.63
CA ARG A 37 3.46 2.36 18.20
C ARG A 37 2.25 2.82 17.39
N ALA A 38 2.26 4.05 16.89
CA ALA A 38 1.19 4.58 16.06
C ALA A 38 1.09 3.83 14.73
N VAL A 39 2.22 3.53 14.08
CA VAL A 39 2.29 2.72 12.84
C VAL A 39 1.72 1.33 13.08
N ARG A 40 2.21 0.62 14.13
CA ARG A 40 1.72 -0.73 14.47
C ARG A 40 0.22 -0.76 14.78
N THR A 41 -0.30 0.27 15.45
CA THR A 41 -1.73 0.36 15.76
C THR A 41 -2.55 0.58 14.49
N ARG A 42 -2.06 1.45 13.59
CA ARG A 42 -2.69 1.68 12.27
C ARG A 42 -2.73 0.39 11.44
N GLU A 43 -1.61 -0.31 11.33
CA GLU A 43 -1.51 -1.60 10.62
C GLU A 43 -2.43 -2.67 11.22
N ALA A 44 -2.51 -2.75 12.55
CA ALA A 44 -3.41 -3.69 13.22
C ALA A 44 -4.89 -3.39 12.93
N ILE A 45 -5.28 -2.11 12.88
CA ILE A 45 -6.64 -1.69 12.50
C ILE A 45 -6.95 -2.14 11.07
N ILE A 46 -6.04 -1.88 10.13
CA ILE A 46 -6.20 -2.28 8.72
C ILE A 46 -6.35 -3.79 8.60
N ALA A 47 -5.47 -4.56 9.24
CA ALA A 47 -5.51 -6.02 9.17
C ALA A 47 -6.80 -6.62 9.76
N VAL A 48 -7.33 -6.05 10.84
CA VAL A 48 -8.62 -6.48 11.41
C VAL A 48 -9.76 -6.13 10.47
N ALA A 49 -9.77 -4.92 9.92
CA ALA A 49 -10.80 -4.48 8.99
C ALA A 49 -10.79 -5.29 7.69
N ALA A 50 -9.62 -5.53 7.10
CA ALA A 50 -9.44 -6.32 5.90
C ALA A 50 -10.01 -7.73 6.04
N ARG A 51 -9.75 -8.40 7.17
CA ARG A 51 -10.34 -9.73 7.44
C ARG A 51 -11.87 -9.68 7.38
N HIS A 52 -12.49 -8.73 8.09
CA HIS A 52 -13.95 -8.60 8.10
C HIS A 52 -14.51 -8.18 6.73
N PHE A 53 -13.84 -7.30 5.99
CA PHE A 53 -14.25 -6.95 4.63
C PHE A 53 -14.14 -8.13 3.67
N ASP A 54 -13.10 -8.96 3.81
CA ASP A 54 -12.88 -10.15 2.99
C ASP A 54 -13.91 -11.27 3.26
N THR A 55 -14.29 -11.47 4.53
CA THR A 55 -15.19 -12.56 4.95
C THR A 55 -16.66 -12.15 4.99
N ASP A 56 -16.95 -11.03 5.65
CA ASP A 56 -18.33 -10.62 5.99
C ASP A 56 -18.87 -9.62 4.96
N GLY A 57 -17.98 -9.04 4.15
CA GLY A 57 -18.27 -7.96 3.23
C GLY A 57 -18.28 -6.58 3.90
N TYR A 58 -18.14 -5.55 3.08
CA TYR A 58 -18.08 -4.16 3.55
C TYR A 58 -19.37 -3.73 4.26
N GLY A 59 -20.52 -4.05 3.67
CA GLY A 59 -21.84 -3.65 4.20
C GLY A 59 -22.13 -4.20 5.59
N ASN A 60 -21.70 -5.42 5.90
CA ASN A 60 -21.93 -6.08 7.19
C ASN A 60 -20.88 -5.74 8.26
N THR A 61 -19.78 -5.10 7.86
CA THR A 61 -18.71 -4.72 8.77
C THR A 61 -18.95 -3.33 9.36
N SER A 62 -18.84 -3.19 10.68
CA SER A 62 -18.99 -1.91 11.38
C SER A 62 -17.69 -1.51 12.11
N ILE A 63 -17.52 -0.21 12.40
CA ILE A 63 -16.42 0.26 13.26
C ILE A 63 -16.47 -0.40 14.64
N ASN A 64 -17.65 -0.68 15.18
CA ASN A 64 -17.79 -1.39 16.45
C ASN A 64 -17.28 -2.83 16.34
N THR A 65 -17.58 -3.51 15.23
CA THR A 65 -17.05 -4.86 14.93
C THR A 65 -15.52 -4.83 14.90
N ILE A 66 -14.92 -3.90 14.15
CA ILE A 66 -13.46 -3.76 14.01
C ILE A 66 -12.80 -3.47 15.36
N THR A 67 -13.33 -2.49 16.10
CA THR A 67 -12.76 -2.10 17.41
C THR A 67 -12.90 -3.20 18.45
N HIS A 68 -14.01 -3.94 18.46
CA HIS A 68 -14.21 -5.06 19.36
C HIS A 68 -13.27 -6.23 19.03
N ALA A 69 -13.21 -6.64 17.77
CA ALA A 69 -12.36 -7.74 17.30
C ALA A 69 -10.86 -7.45 17.52
N GLY A 70 -10.42 -6.22 17.26
CA GLY A 70 -9.04 -5.79 17.45
C GLY A 70 -8.69 -5.31 18.86
N LYS A 71 -9.67 -5.26 19.79
CA LYS A 71 -9.52 -4.69 21.14
C LYS A 71 -8.97 -3.25 21.14
N PHE A 72 -9.36 -2.46 20.15
CA PHE A 72 -8.97 -1.06 20.03
C PHE A 72 -9.91 -0.17 20.82
N ALA A 73 -9.36 0.85 21.48
CA ALA A 73 -10.20 1.93 21.99
C ALA A 73 -10.84 2.68 20.80
N LYS A 74 -12.13 3.00 20.89
CA LYS A 74 -12.85 3.72 19.84
C LYS A 74 -12.16 5.04 19.45
N GLY A 75 -11.64 5.77 20.44
CA GLY A 75 -10.85 6.99 20.19
C GLY A 75 -9.52 6.75 19.47
N ALA A 76 -8.86 5.62 19.71
CA ALA A 76 -7.63 5.25 19.00
C ALA A 76 -7.91 4.88 17.54
N MET A 77 -9.04 4.21 17.26
CA MET A 77 -9.48 3.95 15.90
C MET A 77 -9.72 5.26 15.13
N TYR A 78 -10.53 6.17 15.67
CA TYR A 78 -10.80 7.45 15.01
C TYR A 78 -9.59 8.37 14.88
N TYR A 79 -8.57 8.19 15.72
CA TYR A 79 -7.29 8.89 15.58
C TYR A 79 -6.53 8.47 14.30
N HIS A 80 -6.60 7.19 13.93
CA HIS A 80 -5.88 6.66 12.76
C HIS A 80 -6.70 6.73 11.47
N PHE A 81 -8.01 6.53 11.58
CA PHE A 81 -8.91 6.52 10.43
C PHE A 81 -10.20 7.26 10.79
N PRO A 82 -10.60 8.30 10.04
CA PRO A 82 -11.79 9.08 10.37
C PRO A 82 -13.10 8.30 10.18
N SER A 83 -13.09 7.24 9.37
CA SER A 83 -14.28 6.47 9.02
C SER A 83 -13.95 5.03 8.60
N LYS A 84 -14.98 4.22 8.35
CA LYS A 84 -14.84 2.86 7.80
C LYS A 84 -14.40 2.93 6.34
N GLU A 85 -14.94 3.91 5.63
CA GLU A 85 -14.65 4.25 4.24
C GLU A 85 -13.16 4.57 4.06
N ALA A 86 -12.56 5.35 4.97
CA ALA A 86 -11.13 5.68 4.91
C ALA A 86 -10.20 4.46 5.06
N ILE A 87 -10.64 3.41 5.76
CA ILE A 87 -9.89 2.15 5.83
C ILE A 87 -10.02 1.41 4.49
N ALA A 88 -11.22 1.38 3.91
CA ALA A 88 -11.44 0.73 2.62
C ALA A 88 -10.71 1.43 1.48
N GLU A 89 -10.71 2.76 1.45
CA GLU A 89 -9.93 3.56 0.49
C GLU A 89 -8.43 3.25 0.58
N HIS A 90 -7.91 3.06 1.80
CA HIS A 90 -6.52 2.65 1.98
C HIS A 90 -6.24 1.27 1.38
N LEU A 91 -7.12 0.28 1.62
CA LEU A 91 -6.98 -1.06 1.04
C LEU A 91 -7.09 -1.07 -0.48
N ILE A 92 -7.99 -0.26 -1.05
CA ILE A 92 -8.11 -0.08 -2.51
C ILE A 92 -6.84 0.56 -3.08
N SER A 93 -6.28 1.55 -2.38
CA SER A 93 -5.02 2.17 -2.78
C SER A 93 -3.86 1.18 -2.78
N ASP A 94 -3.76 0.32 -1.76
CA ASP A 94 -2.74 -0.72 -1.67
C ASP A 94 -2.90 -1.72 -2.83
N TRP A 95 -4.13 -2.13 -3.14
CA TRP A 95 -4.42 -2.97 -4.31
C TRP A 95 -3.98 -2.33 -5.64
N ASN A 96 -4.35 -1.08 -5.88
CA ASN A 96 -3.97 -0.37 -7.11
C ASN A 96 -2.45 -0.25 -7.24
N HIS A 97 -1.76 0.04 -6.14
CA HIS A 97 -0.31 0.12 -6.15
C HIS A 97 0.34 -1.23 -6.52
N THR A 98 -0.09 -2.33 -5.89
CA THR A 98 0.41 -3.67 -6.23
C THR A 98 0.08 -4.07 -7.67
N LEU A 99 -1.10 -3.69 -8.17
CA LEU A 99 -1.48 -3.93 -9.56
C LEU A 99 -0.53 -3.22 -10.53
N ASP A 100 -0.30 -1.92 -10.33
CA ASP A 100 0.58 -1.11 -11.18
C ASP A 100 2.04 -1.63 -11.14
N GLU A 101 2.53 -2.06 -9.97
CA GLU A 101 3.84 -2.69 -9.81
C GLU A 101 3.92 -4.02 -10.58
N THR A 102 2.95 -4.90 -10.40
CA THR A 102 2.90 -6.22 -11.05
C THR A 102 2.91 -6.10 -12.59
N ILE A 103 2.16 -5.13 -13.12
CA ILE A 103 2.15 -4.84 -14.56
C ILE A 103 3.49 -4.29 -15.02
N SER A 104 4.06 -3.33 -14.28
CA SER A 104 5.35 -2.73 -14.62
C SER A 104 6.46 -3.78 -14.69
N GLU A 105 6.48 -4.71 -13.74
CA GLU A 105 7.42 -5.84 -13.73
C GLU A 105 7.24 -6.77 -14.94
N ALA A 106 5.99 -7.13 -15.26
CA ALA A 106 5.69 -7.99 -16.41
C ALA A 106 6.06 -7.34 -17.76
N LEU A 107 5.88 -6.03 -17.88
CA LEU A 107 6.28 -5.28 -19.07
C LEU A 107 7.80 -5.12 -19.18
N ALA A 108 8.52 -5.06 -18.05
CA ALA A 108 9.97 -4.97 -18.01
C ALA A 108 10.69 -6.30 -18.31
N ALA A 109 10.02 -7.44 -18.11
CA ALA A 109 10.61 -8.79 -18.21
C ALA A 109 11.12 -9.18 -19.63
N GLY A 110 10.80 -8.41 -20.68
CA GLY A 110 11.50 -8.50 -21.97
C GLY A 110 10.66 -8.09 -23.18
N SER A 111 11.29 -7.38 -24.12
CA SER A 111 10.65 -6.91 -25.36
C SER A 111 10.23 -8.03 -26.32
N SER A 112 10.60 -9.28 -26.05
CA SER A 112 10.28 -10.46 -26.87
C SER A 112 9.13 -11.30 -26.32
N SER A 113 8.58 -10.95 -25.16
CA SER A 113 7.44 -11.68 -24.59
C SER A 113 6.14 -11.31 -25.30
N THR A 114 5.39 -12.34 -25.67
CA THR A 114 4.04 -12.25 -26.21
C THR A 114 3.09 -11.61 -25.18
N ALA A 115 2.00 -11.01 -25.63
CA ALA A 115 0.92 -10.53 -24.77
C ALA A 115 0.34 -11.66 -23.92
N GLY A 116 0.22 -12.87 -24.49
CA GLY A 116 -0.21 -14.05 -23.73
C GLY A 116 0.70 -14.38 -22.54
N GLU A 117 2.01 -14.32 -22.72
CA GLU A 117 2.99 -14.53 -21.64
C GLU A 117 2.92 -13.43 -20.58
N LYS A 118 2.81 -12.17 -20.99
CA LYS A 118 2.67 -11.02 -20.07
C LYS A 118 1.41 -11.12 -19.22
N LEU A 119 0.26 -11.38 -19.86
CA LEU A 119 -1.02 -11.57 -19.14
C LEU A 119 -0.92 -12.76 -18.18
N THR A 120 -0.35 -13.88 -18.62
CA THR A 120 -0.15 -15.05 -17.76
C THR A 120 0.69 -14.71 -16.53
N ALA A 121 1.81 -14.01 -16.71
CA ALA A 121 2.68 -13.59 -15.60
C ALA A 121 1.96 -12.67 -14.61
N ILE A 122 1.24 -11.65 -15.12
CA ILE A 122 0.47 -10.72 -14.30
C ILE A 122 -0.58 -11.48 -13.46
N PHE A 123 -1.42 -12.29 -14.10
CA PHE A 123 -2.52 -12.95 -13.39
C PHE A 123 -2.03 -14.05 -12.43
N ILE A 124 -0.89 -14.71 -12.70
CA ILE A 124 -0.26 -15.63 -11.73
C ILE A 124 0.23 -14.87 -10.50
N SER A 125 0.95 -13.76 -10.70
CA SER A 125 1.47 -12.95 -9.59
C SER A 125 0.32 -12.38 -8.74
N LEU A 126 -0.70 -11.78 -9.38
CA LEU A 126 -1.87 -11.28 -8.67
C LEU A 126 -2.59 -12.40 -7.89
N ALA A 127 -2.76 -13.59 -8.49
CA ALA A 127 -3.40 -14.72 -7.82
C ALA A 127 -2.62 -15.18 -6.57
N GLN A 128 -1.28 -15.16 -6.62
CA GLN A 128 -0.43 -15.48 -5.47
C GLN A 128 -0.58 -14.40 -4.38
N HIS A 129 -0.44 -13.12 -4.73
CA HIS A 129 -0.53 -12.01 -3.78
C HIS A 129 -1.89 -11.96 -3.07
N ILE A 130 -3.01 -12.10 -3.78
CA ILE A 130 -4.33 -12.13 -3.14
C ILE A 130 -4.58 -13.45 -2.38
N GLY A 131 -3.89 -14.53 -2.73
CA GLY A 131 -3.95 -15.79 -2.02
C GLY A 131 -3.29 -15.72 -0.65
N GLU A 132 -2.18 -14.98 -0.54
CA GLU A 132 -1.33 -14.89 0.65
C GLU A 132 -1.65 -13.67 1.52
N ASP A 133 -2.05 -12.54 0.92
CA ASP A 133 -2.33 -11.29 1.61
C ASP A 133 -3.83 -10.98 1.66
N THR A 134 -4.36 -10.94 2.89
CA THR A 134 -5.78 -10.62 3.13
C THR A 134 -6.10 -9.16 2.91
N ASN A 135 -5.14 -8.24 3.12
CA ASN A 135 -5.34 -6.82 2.87
C ASN A 135 -5.51 -6.57 1.37
N LEU A 136 -4.62 -7.13 0.54
CA LEU A 136 -4.72 -7.01 -0.92
C LEU A 136 -6.00 -7.66 -1.46
N ARG A 137 -6.34 -8.86 -0.96
CA ARG A 137 -7.59 -9.53 -1.36
C ARG A 137 -8.83 -8.72 -0.99
N ALA A 138 -8.86 -8.13 0.21
CA ALA A 138 -9.94 -7.23 0.61
C ALA A 138 -9.99 -5.98 -0.28
N GLY A 139 -8.84 -5.34 -0.53
CA GLY A 139 -8.71 -4.18 -1.42
C GLY A 139 -9.26 -4.44 -2.81
N MET A 140 -8.89 -5.57 -3.42
CA MET A 140 -9.41 -6.02 -4.71
C MET A 140 -10.94 -6.22 -4.68
N LYS A 141 -11.48 -6.88 -3.65
CA LYS A 141 -12.95 -7.08 -3.54
C LYS A 141 -13.70 -5.75 -3.42
N LEU A 142 -13.13 -4.79 -2.69
CA LEU A 142 -13.73 -3.47 -2.46
C LEU A 142 -13.80 -2.61 -3.74
N THR A 143 -13.04 -2.93 -4.80
CA THR A 143 -13.15 -2.20 -6.07
C THR A 143 -14.49 -2.39 -6.77
N LEU A 144 -15.26 -3.43 -6.39
CA LEU A 144 -16.62 -3.69 -6.89
C LEU A 144 -17.71 -3.33 -5.87
N GLU A 145 -17.35 -2.81 -4.69
CA GLU A 145 -18.33 -2.46 -3.65
C GLU A 145 -19.08 -1.17 -4.04
N PRO A 146 -20.40 -1.22 -4.29
CA PRO A 146 -21.16 -0.08 -4.81
C PRO A 146 -21.34 1.05 -3.79
N THR A 147 -21.19 0.76 -2.49
CA THR A 147 -21.39 1.76 -1.43
C THR A 147 -20.15 2.60 -1.13
N ILE A 148 -19.02 2.29 -1.75
CA ILE A 148 -17.75 3.00 -1.59
C ILE A 148 -17.50 3.84 -2.83
N ASN A 149 -17.01 5.06 -2.64
CA ASN A 149 -16.40 5.81 -3.72
C ASN A 149 -15.04 5.18 -4.07
N ASN A 150 -15.07 4.11 -4.85
CA ASN A 150 -13.88 3.34 -5.24
C ASN A 150 -13.09 3.99 -6.39
N GLY A 151 -13.42 5.23 -6.78
CA GLY A 151 -12.62 6.01 -7.72
C GLY A 151 -12.39 5.35 -9.07
N ALA A 152 -13.34 4.52 -9.54
CA ALA A 152 -13.21 3.73 -10.75
C ALA A 152 -12.06 2.68 -10.73
N ALA A 153 -11.59 2.25 -9.55
CA ALA A 153 -10.47 1.30 -9.41
C ALA A 153 -10.62 0.02 -10.23
N PHE A 154 -11.83 -0.56 -10.32
CA PHE A 154 -12.05 -1.73 -11.17
C PHE A 154 -11.94 -1.38 -12.67
N ALA A 155 -12.41 -0.21 -13.08
CA ALA A 155 -12.27 0.25 -14.45
C ALA A 155 -10.79 0.50 -14.80
N HIS A 156 -10.02 1.13 -13.91
CA HIS A 156 -8.56 1.29 -14.06
C HIS A 156 -7.87 -0.06 -14.32
N TRP A 157 -8.20 -1.09 -13.53
CA TRP A 157 -7.64 -2.41 -13.77
C TRP A 157 -7.99 -2.97 -15.16
N VAL A 158 -9.25 -2.86 -15.57
CA VAL A 158 -9.67 -3.28 -16.91
C VAL A 158 -8.96 -2.49 -18.00
N GLU A 159 -8.80 -1.17 -17.83
CA GLU A 159 -8.13 -0.28 -18.78
C GLU A 159 -6.66 -0.70 -18.97
N VAL A 160 -5.92 -0.90 -17.87
CA VAL A 160 -4.50 -1.30 -17.98
C VAL A 160 -4.32 -2.67 -18.65
N ILE A 161 -5.23 -3.62 -18.42
CA ILE A 161 -5.20 -4.91 -19.13
C ILE A 161 -5.62 -4.76 -20.60
N SER A 162 -6.56 -3.85 -20.89
CA SER A 162 -6.98 -3.53 -22.26
C SER A 162 -5.82 -2.99 -23.09
N ASP A 163 -4.99 -2.11 -22.53
CA ASP A 163 -3.82 -1.54 -23.23
C ASP A 163 -2.87 -2.64 -23.76
N ILE A 164 -2.64 -3.70 -22.97
CA ILE A 164 -1.82 -4.84 -23.37
C ILE A 164 -2.47 -5.59 -24.55
N ILE A 165 -3.78 -5.80 -24.49
CA ILE A 165 -4.54 -6.51 -25.51
C ILE A 165 -4.62 -5.68 -26.81
N GLU A 166 -4.85 -4.38 -26.71
CA GLU A 166 -4.91 -3.47 -27.86
C GLU A 166 -3.56 -3.36 -28.58
N THR A 167 -2.47 -3.33 -27.82
CA THR A 167 -1.11 -3.40 -28.38
C THR A 167 -0.92 -4.72 -29.14
N ALA A 168 -1.34 -5.84 -28.56
CA ALA A 168 -1.23 -7.16 -29.19
C ALA A 168 -2.08 -7.31 -30.47
N ILE A 169 -3.24 -6.66 -30.52
CA ILE A 169 -4.06 -6.58 -31.74
C ILE A 169 -3.32 -5.76 -32.81
N THR A 170 -2.78 -4.60 -32.41
CA THR A 170 -2.07 -3.69 -33.32
C THR A 170 -0.83 -4.34 -33.92
N ASP A 171 -0.09 -5.12 -33.11
CA ASP A 171 1.11 -5.85 -33.52
C ASP A 171 0.79 -7.13 -34.31
N GLY A 172 -0.50 -7.49 -34.46
CA GLY A 172 -0.95 -8.68 -35.17
C GLY A 172 -0.73 -9.99 -34.42
N GLU A 173 -0.40 -9.94 -33.12
CA GLU A 173 -0.27 -11.12 -32.25
C GLU A 173 -1.65 -11.73 -31.94
N LEU A 174 -2.65 -10.87 -31.70
CA LEU A 174 -4.03 -11.27 -31.47
C LEU A 174 -4.93 -10.84 -32.62
N THR A 175 -5.86 -11.71 -33.02
CA THR A 175 -6.87 -11.37 -34.02
C THR A 175 -7.85 -10.33 -33.45
N ASP A 176 -8.10 -9.26 -34.20
CA ASP A 176 -9.13 -8.27 -33.88
C ASP A 176 -10.53 -8.90 -33.98
N THR A 177 -11.12 -9.21 -32.82
CA THR A 177 -12.46 -9.79 -32.73
C THR A 177 -13.21 -9.21 -31.54
N PRO A 178 -14.55 -9.18 -31.56
CA PRO A 178 -15.35 -8.76 -30.40
C PRO A 178 -15.04 -9.55 -29.12
N THR A 179 -14.56 -10.79 -29.23
CA THR A 179 -14.14 -11.61 -28.09
C THR A 179 -12.84 -11.11 -27.50
N THR A 180 -11.86 -10.74 -28.34
CA THR A 180 -10.57 -10.19 -27.91
C THR A 180 -10.76 -8.88 -27.14
N HIS A 181 -11.64 -7.99 -27.62
CA HIS A 181 -11.99 -6.73 -26.92
C HIS A 181 -12.67 -6.94 -25.56
N ARG A 182 -13.28 -8.11 -25.31
CA ARG A 182 -13.88 -8.45 -24.01
C ARG A 182 -12.94 -9.16 -23.05
N LEU A 183 -11.75 -9.53 -23.52
CA LEU A 183 -10.83 -10.37 -22.76
C LEU A 183 -10.37 -9.69 -21.47
N ALA A 184 -10.04 -8.40 -21.51
CA ALA A 184 -9.64 -7.64 -20.32
C ALA A 184 -10.70 -7.70 -19.21
N TRP A 185 -11.95 -7.37 -19.56
CA TRP A 185 -13.07 -7.41 -18.63
C TRP A 185 -13.28 -8.81 -18.06
N ASN A 186 -13.27 -9.85 -18.91
CA ASN A 186 -13.49 -11.23 -18.48
C ASN A 186 -12.39 -11.74 -17.54
N LEU A 187 -11.13 -11.39 -17.80
CA LEU A 187 -10.02 -11.77 -16.93
C LEU A 187 -10.12 -11.07 -15.56
N CYS A 188 -10.31 -9.75 -15.54
CA CYS A 188 -10.43 -8.99 -14.29
C CYS A 188 -11.64 -9.42 -13.46
N ALA A 189 -12.82 -9.51 -14.08
CA ALA A 189 -14.04 -9.95 -13.42
C ALA A 189 -13.94 -11.42 -12.95
N GLY A 190 -13.29 -12.27 -13.74
CA GLY A 190 -13.03 -13.68 -13.41
C GLY A 190 -12.19 -13.82 -12.15
N THR A 191 -11.13 -13.01 -11.99
CA THR A 191 -10.28 -13.01 -10.80
C THR A 191 -11.04 -12.61 -9.54
N VAL A 192 -11.85 -11.55 -9.60
CA VAL A 192 -12.68 -11.15 -8.45
C VAL A 192 -13.73 -12.22 -8.13
N GLY A 193 -14.37 -12.78 -9.16
CA GLY A 193 -15.33 -13.87 -9.03
C GLY A 193 -14.72 -15.11 -8.36
N ALA A 194 -13.52 -15.50 -8.77
CA ALA A 194 -12.79 -16.63 -8.20
C ALA A 194 -12.44 -16.39 -6.72
N ALA A 195 -11.97 -15.18 -6.37
CA ALA A 195 -11.66 -14.83 -4.98
C ALA A 195 -12.90 -14.82 -4.07
N ASN A 196 -14.05 -14.39 -4.59
CA ASN A 196 -15.32 -14.46 -3.87
C ASN A 196 -15.81 -15.90 -3.69
N ALA A 197 -15.74 -16.72 -4.74
CA ALA A 197 -16.14 -18.13 -4.67
C ALA A 197 -15.24 -18.93 -3.73
N SER A 198 -13.93 -18.69 -3.73
CA SER A 198 -12.99 -19.37 -2.84
C SER A 198 -13.30 -19.12 -1.36
N ALA A 199 -13.70 -17.90 -0.99
CA ALA A 199 -14.10 -17.58 0.37
C ALA A 199 -15.37 -18.35 0.79
N ALA A 200 -16.35 -18.52 -0.11
CA ALA A 200 -17.57 -19.28 0.17
C ALA A 200 -17.33 -20.80 0.27
N LEU A 201 -16.28 -21.32 -0.38
CA LEU A 201 -15.95 -22.75 -0.43
C LEU A 201 -14.95 -23.19 0.65
N ARG A 202 -14.26 -22.25 1.31
CA ARG A 202 -13.48 -22.52 2.53
C ARG A 202 -14.46 -22.73 3.69
N VAL A 203 -14.97 -23.95 3.78
CA VAL A 203 -15.61 -24.46 4.99
C VAL A 203 -14.48 -24.85 5.94
N ASP A 204 -14.17 -23.96 6.90
CA ASP A 204 -13.39 -24.33 8.10
C ASP A 204 -14.26 -25.16 9.06
#